data_AF-A0A101XML0-F1
#
_entry.id   AF-A0A101XML0-F1
#
_cell.length_a   1.000
_cell.length_b   1.000
_cell.length_c   1.000
_cell.angle_alpha   90.00
_cell.angle_beta   90.00
_cell.angle_gamma   90.00
#
_symmetry.space_group_name_H-M   'P 1'
#
loop_
_entity.id
_entity.type
_entity.pdbx_description
1 polymer ?
#
loop_
_entity_poly.entity_id
_entity_poly.type
_entity_poly.pdbx_seq_one_letter_code
_entity_poly.pdbx_strand_id
1 'polypeptide(L)'
;MILLKGNVDIISDGQRYKLNFTGNPGMTVGGTGDVLTGVVSALAVKVNDVFEAAALGAFITGLAGDMAVKEFGYHITPVDVIENIPKVFRRFINVDSIINASIHISAQKLLK
;
A
#
# COMPACT_ATOMS: atom_id res chain seq x y z
N MET A 1 11.10 8.61 9.34
CA MET A 1 10.26 7.62 8.64
C MET A 1 10.71 7.54 7.20
N ILE A 2 10.92 6.33 6.69
CA ILE A 2 11.28 6.03 5.31
C ILE A 2 10.28 5.00 4.79
N LEU A 3 9.72 5.26 3.60
CA LEU A 3 9.00 4.29 2.79
C LEU A 3 9.82 4.12 1.51
N LEU A 4 10.56 3.03 1.42
CA LEU A 4 11.36 2.67 0.26
C LEU A 4 10.51 1.84 -0.68
N LYS A 5 10.17 2.39 -1.85
CA LYS A 5 9.45 1.65 -2.90
C LYS A 5 10.35 0.62 -3.56
N GLY A 6 9.78 -0.55 -3.84
CA GLY A 6 10.46 -1.62 -4.57
C GLY A 6 9.46 -2.67 -5.06
N ASN A 7 9.96 -3.84 -5.46
CA ASN A 7 9.08 -5.01 -5.65
C ASN A 7 8.43 -5.44 -4.32
N VAL A 8 9.13 -5.18 -3.21
CA VAL A 8 8.60 -5.24 -1.85
C VAL A 8 8.89 -3.89 -1.23
N ASP A 9 7.87 -3.13 -0.83
CA ASP A 9 8.11 -1.85 -0.19
C ASP A 9 8.57 -2.07 1.25
N ILE A 10 9.52 -1.26 1.70
CA ILE A 10 10.06 -1.31 3.06
C ILE A 10 9.67 -0.02 3.78
N ILE A 11 8.93 -0.16 4.88
CA ILE A 11 8.51 0.96 5.73
C ILE A 11 9.27 0.87 7.04
N SER A 12 9.98 1.93 7.43
CA SER A 12 10.73 1.97 8.68
C SER A 12 10.73 3.36 9.33
N ASP A 13 10.64 3.40 10.66
CA ASP A 13 10.86 4.61 11.46
C ASP A 13 12.24 4.64 12.16
N GLY A 14 13.09 3.63 11.90
CA GLY A 14 14.39 3.44 12.55
C GLY A 14 14.34 2.55 13.79
N GLN A 15 13.16 2.22 14.31
CA GLN A 15 12.96 1.26 15.42
C GLN A 15 12.13 0.06 14.99
N ARG A 16 11.12 0.30 14.17
CA ARG A 16 10.19 -0.67 13.60
C ARG A 16 10.41 -0.77 12.09
N TYR A 17 10.05 -1.92 11.52
CA TYR A 17 9.92 -2.05 10.08
C TYR A 17 8.72 -2.92 9.69
N LYS A 18 8.16 -2.65 8.51
CA LYS A 18 7.12 -3.45 7.85
C LYS A 18 7.49 -3.63 6.38
N LEU A 19 7.05 -4.75 5.83
CA LEU A 19 7.25 -5.09 4.42
C LEU A 19 5.89 -5.18 3.74
N ASN A 20 5.72 -4.48 2.63
CA ASN A 20 4.52 -4.55 1.81
C ASN A 20 4.81 -5.38 0.56
N PHE A 21 4.04 -6.44 0.36
CA PHE A 21 4.15 -7.34 -0.79
C PHE A 21 3.01 -7.14 -1.81
N THR A 22 2.17 -6.14 -1.57
CA THR A 22 1.12 -5.75 -2.54
C THR A 22 1.71 -4.82 -3.59
N GLY A 23 1.06 -4.80 -4.74
CA GLY A 23 1.54 -4.08 -5.91
C GLY A 23 2.17 -5.02 -6.93
N ASN A 24 2.39 -4.48 -8.12
CA ASN A 24 2.76 -5.26 -9.28
C ASN A 24 3.55 -4.43 -10.31
N PRO A 25 4.20 -5.07 -11.29
CA PRO A 25 4.97 -4.37 -12.32
C PRO A 25 4.21 -3.31 -13.11
N GLY A 26 2.88 -3.45 -13.26
CA GLY A 26 2.03 -2.48 -13.96
C GLY A 26 1.94 -1.13 -13.26
N MET A 27 2.29 -1.06 -11.97
CA MET A 27 2.37 0.20 -11.23
C MET A 27 3.66 0.99 -11.50
N THR A 28 4.56 0.47 -12.33
CA THR A 28 5.82 1.15 -12.74
C THR A 28 5.54 2.19 -13.83
N VAL A 29 4.59 3.08 -13.56
CA VAL A 29 4.19 4.19 -14.43
C VAL A 29 4.31 5.50 -13.64
N GLY A 30 4.63 6.58 -14.34
CA GLY A 30 4.71 7.91 -13.73
C GLY A 30 3.40 8.27 -13.05
N GLY A 31 3.46 8.78 -11.81
CA GLY A 31 2.30 9.23 -11.04
C GLY A 31 1.83 8.27 -9.93
N THR A 32 2.21 6.98 -9.92
CA THR A 32 1.81 6.07 -8.82
C THR A 32 2.46 6.41 -7.49
N GLY A 33 3.61 7.08 -7.50
CA GLY A 33 4.25 7.67 -6.31
C GLY A 33 3.47 8.85 -5.73
N ASP A 34 2.85 9.67 -6.58
CA ASP A 34 2.00 10.79 -6.15
C ASP A 34 0.71 10.27 -5.51
N VAL A 35 0.12 9.22 -6.09
CA VAL A 35 -1.03 8.51 -5.51
C VAL A 35 -0.68 7.99 -4.12
N LEU A 36 0.44 7.27 -3.98
CA LEU A 36 0.90 6.76 -2.69
C LEU A 36 1.08 7.89 -1.68
N THR A 37 1.71 8.98 -2.09
CA THR A 37 1.95 10.14 -1.20
C THR A 37 0.64 10.75 -0.73
N GLY A 38 -0.32 10.97 -1.64
CA GLY A 38 -1.64 11.48 -1.30
C GLY A 38 -2.40 10.58 -0.33
N VAL A 39 -2.36 9.26 -0.55
CA VAL A 39 -2.99 8.28 0.35
C VAL A 39 -2.34 8.30 1.73
N VAL A 40 -1.01 8.28 1.81
CA VAL A 40 -0.28 8.33 3.09
C VAL A 40 -0.58 9.63 3.83
N SER A 41 -0.59 10.78 3.15
CA SER A 41 -0.93 12.08 3.75
C SER A 41 -2.36 12.10 4.29
N ALA A 42 -3.33 11.58 3.54
CA ALA A 42 -4.72 11.50 4.00
C ALA A 42 -4.87 10.59 5.24
N LEU A 43 -4.15 9.47 5.25
CA LEU A 43 -4.15 8.55 6.39
C LEU A 43 -3.44 9.12 7.60
N ALA A 44 -2.33 9.86 7.42
CA ALA A 44 -1.58 10.46 8.53
C ALA A 44 -2.42 11.47 9.35
N VAL A 45 -3.46 12.06 8.76
CA VAL A 45 -4.42 12.90 9.48
C VAL A 45 -5.40 12.05 10.31
N LYS A 46 -5.67 10.82 9.87
CA LYS A 46 -6.68 9.93 10.48
C LYS A 46 -6.10 8.97 11.51
N VAL A 47 -4.87 8.49 11.28
CA VAL A 47 -4.14 7.63 12.22
C VAL A 47 -3.07 8.46 12.91
N ASN A 48 -3.01 8.39 14.24
CA ASN A 48 -2.07 9.16 15.05
C ASN A 48 -0.64 8.58 15.06
N ASP A 49 -0.32 7.64 14.15
CA ASP A 49 1.00 7.07 13.96
C ASP A 49 1.40 7.14 12.48
N VAL A 50 2.45 7.91 12.19
CA VAL A 50 3.00 8.12 10.85
C VAL A 50 3.55 6.82 10.25
N PHE A 51 4.11 5.93 11.07
CA PHE A 51 4.57 4.62 10.61
C PHE A 51 3.40 3.74 10.13
N GLU A 52 2.29 3.77 10.85
CA GLU A 52 1.08 3.05 10.46
C GLU A 52 0.44 3.68 9.22
N ALA A 53 0.40 5.01 9.12
CA ALA A 53 -0.08 5.72 7.95
C ALA A 53 0.69 5.31 6.69
N ALA A 54 2.02 5.24 6.78
CA ALA A 54 2.89 4.83 5.68
C ALA A 54 2.67 3.36 5.29
N ALA A 55 2.60 2.46 6.26
CA ALA A 55 2.36 1.04 6.01
C ALA A 55 0.98 0.79 5.38
N LEU A 56 -0.06 1.47 5.88
CA LEU A 56 -1.41 1.41 5.33
C LEU A 56 -1.48 1.99 3.92
N GLY A 57 -0.84 3.15 3.70
CA GLY A 57 -0.84 3.77 2.39
C GLY A 57 -0.14 2.92 1.33
N ALA A 58 1.00 2.29 1.68
CA ALA A 58 1.67 1.32 0.82
C ALA A 58 0.75 0.14 0.48
N PHE A 59 0.13 -0.47 1.49
CA PHE A 59 -0.78 -1.60 1.33
C PHE A 59 -2.01 -1.26 0.50
N ILE A 60 -2.68 -0.14 0.78
CA ILE A 60 -3.89 0.28 0.07
C ILE A 60 -3.57 0.59 -1.39
N THR A 61 -2.49 1.32 -1.65
CA THR A 61 -2.10 1.71 -3.01
C THR A 61 -1.66 0.48 -3.82
N GLY A 62 -0.86 -0.41 -3.22
CA GLY A 62 -0.43 -1.65 -3.85
C GLY A 62 -1.60 -2.58 -4.17
N LEU A 63 -2.49 -2.80 -3.20
CA LEU A 63 -3.67 -3.65 -3.41
C LEU A 63 -4.64 -3.05 -4.43
N ALA A 64 -4.80 -1.73 -4.47
CA ALA A 64 -5.59 -1.05 -5.50
C ALA A 64 -5.00 -1.28 -6.89
N GLY A 65 -3.67 -1.22 -7.02
CA GLY A 65 -2.97 -1.57 -8.25
C GLY A 65 -3.15 -3.05 -8.64
N ASP A 66 -3.13 -3.96 -7.68
CA ASP A 66 -3.37 -5.40 -7.93
C ASP A 66 -4.80 -5.68 -8.39
N MET A 67 -5.76 -4.90 -7.89
CA MET A 67 -7.15 -4.95 -8.36
C MET A 67 -7.27 -4.38 -9.77
N ALA A 68 -6.63 -3.24 -10.05
CA ALA A 68 -6.62 -2.63 -11.38
C ALA A 68 -6.01 -3.55 -12.44
N VAL A 69 -4.89 -4.22 -12.15
CA VAL A 69 -4.26 -5.16 -13.11
C VAL A 69 -5.14 -6.38 -13.41
N LYS A 70 -6.00 -6.82 -12.49
CA LYS A 70 -6.95 -7.90 -12.77
C LYS A 70 -8.04 -7.49 -13.76
N GLU A 71 -8.36 -6.19 -13.81
CA GLU A 71 -9.42 -5.64 -14.66
C GLU A 71 -8.85 -5.20 -16.03
N PHE A 72 -7.69 -4.57 -16.03
CA PHE A 72 -7.10 -3.92 -17.20
C PHE A 72 -5.80 -4.57 -17.68
N GLY A 73 -5.23 -5.54 -16.98
CA GLY A 73 -3.88 -6.06 -17.28
C GLY A 73 -2.77 -5.09 -16.87
N TYR A 74 -1.55 -5.26 -17.36
CA TYR A 74 -0.39 -4.49 -16.88
C TYR A 74 -0.30 -3.03 -17.37
N HIS A 75 -1.20 -2.59 -18.26
CA HIS A 75 -1.19 -1.24 -18.83
C HIS A 75 -2.03 -0.24 -18.02
N ILE A 76 -2.01 -0.38 -16.70
CA ILE A 76 -2.76 0.51 -15.80
C ILE A 76 -2.11 1.90 -15.72
N THR A 77 -2.95 2.89 -15.48
CA THR A 77 -2.58 4.26 -15.19
C THR A 77 -2.68 4.55 -13.69
N PRO A 78 -2.09 5.65 -13.19
CA PRO A 78 -2.33 6.08 -11.81
C PRO A 78 -3.80 6.33 -11.49
N VAL A 79 -4.60 6.74 -12.48
CA VAL A 79 -6.04 6.97 -12.31
C VAL A 79 -6.76 5.65 -12.04
N ASP A 80 -6.40 4.57 -12.73
CA ASP A 80 -6.97 3.23 -12.48
C ASP A 80 -6.69 2.75 -11.05
N VAL A 81 -5.51 3.10 -10.51
CA VAL A 81 -5.19 2.84 -9.10
C VAL A 81 -6.11 3.65 -8.18
N ILE A 82 -6.28 4.95 -8.44
CA ILE A 82 -7.15 5.84 -7.64
C ILE A 82 -8.60 5.31 -7.60
N GLU A 83 -9.16 4.94 -8.76
CA GLU A 83 -10.53 4.41 -8.88
C GLU A 83 -10.74 3.08 -8.14
N ASN A 84 -9.65 2.34 -7.90
CA ASN A 84 -9.69 1.09 -7.13
C ASN A 84 -9.50 1.29 -5.61
N ILE A 85 -9.03 2.46 -5.14
CA ILE A 85 -8.86 2.74 -3.70
C ILE A 85 -10.17 2.55 -2.90
N PRO A 86 -11.34 3.10 -3.33
CA PRO A 86 -12.60 2.88 -2.61
C PRO A 86 -13.02 1.40 -2.55
N LYS A 87 -12.61 0.59 -3.53
CA LYS A 87 -12.89 -0.87 -3.52
C LYS A 87 -12.05 -1.56 -2.44
N VAL A 88 -10.80 -1.13 -2.23
CA VAL A 88 -9.96 -1.60 -1.13
C VAL A 88 -10.61 -1.29 0.22
N PHE A 89 -11.04 -0.05 0.45
CA PHE A 89 -11.75 0.30 1.69
C PHE A 89 -13.05 -0.48 1.87
N ARG A 90 -13.84 -0.72 0.81
CA ARG A 90 -15.04 -1.56 0.92
C ARG A 90 -14.74 -3.00 1.33
N ARG A 91 -13.56 -3.52 0.96
CA ARG A 91 -13.11 -4.86 1.35
C ARG A 91 -12.76 -4.95 2.84
N PHE A 92 -12.40 -3.84 3.47
CA PHE A 92 -12.00 -3.78 4.87
C PHE A 92 -12.84 -2.75 5.63
N ILE A 93 -13.82 -3.23 6.38
CA ILE A 93 -14.85 -2.40 7.04
C ILE A 93 -14.26 -1.39 8.04
N ASN A 94 -13.05 -1.63 8.58
CA ASN A 94 -12.40 -0.75 9.55
C ASN A 94 -10.88 -0.64 9.30
N VAL A 95 -10.27 0.49 9.67
CA VAL A 95 -8.83 0.77 9.55
C VAL A 95 -8.02 -0.28 10.31
N ASP A 96 -8.47 -0.71 11.49
CA ASP A 96 -7.83 -1.76 12.28
C ASP A 96 -7.76 -3.10 11.51
N SER A 97 -8.77 -3.39 10.70
CA SER A 97 -8.78 -4.59 9.85
C SER A 97 -7.75 -4.48 8.73
N ILE A 98 -7.55 -3.27 8.17
CA ILE A 98 -6.50 -3.01 7.17
C ILE A 98 -5.12 -3.12 7.82
N ILE A 99 -4.94 -2.60 9.04
CA ILE A 99 -3.68 -2.72 9.78
C ILE A 99 -3.35 -4.20 9.98
N ASN A 100 -4.29 -5.00 10.47
CA ASN A 100 -4.09 -6.44 10.65
C ASN A 100 -3.83 -7.19 9.33
N ALA A 101 -4.48 -6.80 8.23
CA ALA A 101 -4.24 -7.36 6.90
C ALA A 101 -2.86 -6.99 6.35
N SER A 102 -2.40 -5.76 6.59
CA SER A 102 -1.05 -5.29 6.22
C SER A 102 0.06 -6.00 7.03
N ILE A 103 -0.29 -6.61 8.17
CA ILE A 103 0.63 -7.31 9.08
C ILE A 103 0.87 -8.78 8.67
N HIS A 104 0.08 -9.38 7.77
CA HIS A 104 0.12 -10.83 7.52
C HIS A 104 0.70 -11.24 6.14
N ILE A 105 1.93 -11.80 6.14
CA ILE A 105 2.27 -13.20 5.77
C ILE A 105 3.75 -13.43 5.40
N SER A 106 4.52 -12.44 4.94
CA SER A 106 5.84 -12.74 4.36
C SER A 106 7.05 -12.47 5.25
N ALA A 107 6.93 -11.67 6.33
CA ALA A 107 8.05 -11.47 7.27
C ALA A 107 8.39 -12.75 8.08
N GLN A 108 7.42 -13.61 8.39
CA GLN A 108 7.69 -14.90 9.07
C GLN A 108 8.23 -15.99 8.14
N LYS A 109 7.97 -15.91 6.83
CA LYS A 109 8.43 -16.91 5.85
C LYS A 109 9.85 -16.65 5.32
N LEU A 110 10.35 -15.42 5.42
CA LEU A 110 11.72 -15.05 5.05
C LEU A 110 12.76 -15.26 6.17
N LEU A 111 12.32 -15.67 7.36
CA LEU A 111 13.16 -16.00 8.52
C LEU A 111 13.15 -17.50 8.88
N LYS A 112 12.79 -18.37 7.93
CA LYS A 112 12.98 -19.83 8.02
C LYS A 112 13.74 -20.35 6.82
#